data_AF-A0A920PY57-F1
#
_entry.id   AF-A0A920PY57-F1
#
_cell.length_a   1.000
_cell.length_b   1.000
_cell.length_c   1.000
_cell.angle_alpha   90.00
_cell.angle_beta   90.00
_cell.angle_gamma   90.00
#
_symmetry.space_group_name_H-M   'P 1'
#
loop_
_entity.id
_entity.type
_entity.pdbx_description
1 polymer ?
#
loop_
_entity_poly.entity_id
_entity_poly.type
_entity_poly.pdbx_seq_one_letter_code
_entity_poly.pdbx_strand_id
1 'polypeptide(L)' 'MIEAGPEFRVIGENELDEFTMATPAVLNDSLIIRTSEAVYRIANQ' A
#
# COMPACT_ATOMS: atom_id res chain seq x y z
N MET A 1 12.17 -3.21 -2.36
CA MET A 1 12.63 -4.55 -2.79
C MET A 1 11.54 -5.52 -2.41
N ILE A 2 11.09 -6.40 -3.32
CA ILE A 2 10.11 -7.45 -3.00
C ILE A 2 10.89 -8.76 -2.87
N GLU A 3 10.74 -9.46 -1.74
CA GLU A 3 11.40 -10.76 -1.49
C GLU A 3 10.48 -11.90 -1.95
N ALA A 4 10.99 -12.78 -2.82
CA ALA A 4 10.26 -13.94 -3.31
C ALA A 4 10.64 -15.21 -2.53
N GLY A 5 9.66 -16.05 -2.20
CA GLY A 5 9.87 -17.30 -1.49
C GLY A 5 8.54 -17.91 -1.02
N PRO A 6 8.55 -19.17 -0.54
CA PRO A 6 7.34 -19.82 -0.02
C PRO A 6 6.90 -19.26 1.34
N GLU A 7 7.80 -18.57 2.04
CA GLU A 7 7.56 -18.02 3.37
C GLU A 7 7.11 -16.56 3.31
N PHE A 8 6.05 -16.25 4.06
CA PHE A 8 5.61 -14.87 4.23
C PHE A 8 6.60 -14.07 5.09
N ARG A 9 6.95 -12.87 4.64
CA ARG A 9 7.82 -11.92 5.37
C ARG A 9 7.35 -10.49 5.19
N VAL A 10 7.35 -9.72 6.27
CA VAL A 10 7.23 -8.25 6.23
C VAL A 10 8.61 -7.69 5.95
N ILE A 11 8.76 -6.99 4.82
CA ILE A 11 10.04 -6.46 4.32
C ILE A 11 10.12 -4.93 4.35
N GLY A 12 9.04 -4.27 4.79
CA GLY A 12 8.93 -2.83 4.92
C GLY A 12 7.55 -2.42 5.43
N GLU A 13 7.50 -1.27 6.07
CA GLU A 13 6.29 -0.64 6.59
C GLU A 13 6.33 0.85 6.26
N ASN A 14 5.18 1.44 5.96
CA ASN A 14 5.03 2.86 5.70
C ASN A 14 3.86 3.39 6.54
N GLU A 15 4.15 4.26 7.49
CA GLU A 15 3.12 4.93 8.29
C GLU A 15 2.48 6.05 7.47
N LEU A 16 1.15 6.15 7.57
CA LEU A 16 0.36 7.19 6.89
C LEU A 16 -0.24 8.21 7.88
N ASP A 17 0.10 8.12 9.17
CA ASP A 17 -0.44 8.92 10.29
C ASP A 17 -1.98 8.96 10.38
N GLU A 18 -2.67 8.15 9.58
CA GLU A 18 -4.14 8.12 9.43
C GLU A 18 -4.64 6.69 9.31
N PHE A 19 -5.93 6.49 9.62
CA PHE A 19 -6.60 5.21 9.42
C PHE A 19 -7.05 5.04 7.97
N THR A 20 -6.84 3.83 7.45
CA THR A 20 -7.41 3.41 6.16
C THR A 20 -8.91 3.20 6.30
N MET A 21 -9.72 3.92 5.52
CA MET A 21 -11.19 3.91 5.62
C MET A 21 -11.88 2.82 4.80
N ALA A 22 -11.17 2.21 3.85
CA ALA A 22 -11.70 1.19 2.95
C ALA A 22 -10.59 0.23 2.54
N THR A 23 -10.95 -0.99 2.11
CA THR A 23 -9.99 -1.94 1.56
C THR A 23 -9.19 -1.29 0.43
N PRO A 24 -7.84 -1.26 0.50
CA PRO A 24 -6.99 -0.75 -0.57
C PRO A 24 -7.28 -1.44 -1.91
N ALA A 25 -7.16 -0.70 -3.02
CA ALA A 25 -7.46 -1.21 -4.35
C ALA A 25 -6.20 -1.23 -5.22
N VAL A 26 -5.95 -2.34 -5.90
CA VAL A 26 -4.91 -2.46 -6.91
C VAL A 26 -5.43 -1.90 -8.24
N LEU A 27 -4.71 -0.94 -8.82
CA LEU A 27 -4.98 -0.33 -10.11
C LEU A 27 -3.71 -0.36 -10.97
N ASN A 28 -3.63 -1.33 -11.89
CA ASN A 28 -2.48 -1.57 -12.75
C ASN A 28 -1.17 -1.70 -11.93
N ASP A 29 -0.26 -0.74 -12.11
CA ASP A 29 1.05 -0.63 -11.45
C ASP A 29 0.99 0.17 -10.14
N SER A 30 -0.21 0.47 -9.65
CA SER A 30 -0.43 1.34 -8.50
C SER A 30 -1.37 0.75 -7.46
N LEU A 31 -1.19 1.19 -6.22
CA LEU A 31 -2.05 0.91 -5.08
C LEU A 31 -2.77 2.20 -4.68
N ILE A 32 -4.09 2.11 -4.56
CA ILE A 32 -4.96 3.21 -4.13
C ILE A 32 -5.38 2.98 -2.68
N ILE A 33 -5.11 3.96 -1.82
CA ILE A 33 -5.47 3.94 -0.41
C ILE A 33 -6.34 5.17 -0.11
N ARG A 34 -7.54 4.92 0.45
CA ARG A 34 -8.43 5.97 0.95
C ARG A 34 -8.25 6.13 2.45
N THR A 35 -7.85 7.33 2.89
CA THR A 35 -7.86 7.74 4.28
C THR A 35 -9.01 8.72 4.53
N SER A 36 -9.10 9.25 5.75
CA SER A 36 -10.06 10.29 6.11
C SER A 36 -9.85 11.57 5.31
N GLU A 37 -8.59 11.99 5.15
CA GLU A 37 -8.29 13.30 4.59
C GLU A 37 -7.89 13.24 3.11
N ALA A 38 -7.34 12.11 2.65
CA ALA A 38 -6.73 12.01 1.33
C ALA A 38 -7.02 10.69 0.58
N VAL A 39 -6.69 10.71 -0.71
CA VAL A 39 -6.59 9.52 -1.56
C VAL A 39 -5.14 9.44 -2.04
N TYR A 40 -4.41 8.44 -1.55
CA TYR A 40 -3.04 8.18 -1.99
C TYR A 40 -3.04 7.27 -3.23
N ARG A 41 -2.17 7.58 -4.19
CA ARG A 41 -1.79 6.67 -5.28
C ARG A 41 -0.29 6.39 -5.16
N ILE A 42 0.05 5.17 -4.75
CA ILE A 42 1.43 4.69 -4.68
C ILE A 42 1.71 3.92 -5.98
N ALA A 43 2.70 4.36 -6.76
CA ALA A 43 3.10 3.71 -8.01
C ALA A 43 4.62 3.72 -8.13
N ASN A 44 5.18 2.77 -8.89
CA ASN A 44 6.57 2.86 -9.30
C ASN A 44 6.71 3.96 -10.37
N GLN A 45 7.83 4.70 -10.33
CA GLN A 45 8.23 5.61 -11.42
C GLN A 45 8.83 4.82 -12.58
#